data_AF-A0A6A6Z1H6-F1
#
_entry.id   AF-A0A6A6Z1H6-F1
#
_cell.length_a   1.000
_cell.length_b   1.000
_cell.length_c   1.000
_cell.angle_alpha   90.00
_cell.angle_beta   90.00
_cell.angle_gamma   90.00
#
_symmetry.space_group_name_H-M   'P 1'
#
loop_
_entity.id
_entity.type
_entity.pdbx_description
1 polymer ?
#
loop_
_entity_poly.entity_id
_entity_poly.type
_entity_poly.pdbx_seq_one_letter_code
_entity_poly.pdbx_strand_id
1 'polypeptide(L)'
;MSIGYVLETAISVILVAVFIFLSFRKTDRRSRWIRLILANSTRAFYENAIFFASGIQIASIVVLAKANFGISANGMGAITMKITWSISLLTLLPLLPLSFGNFIFRESNNEQEDSIENIRTSSSESGTKARENSGHVVLANKNEEDAQDRRRFFLYVLCWMLSVFPFLSRMVGTFGHSQIGSGSGTVVSTTDWALIEHECFKGVDSLQPSQETAMSAFGIGSWLFLSLTVIWKIFLSGIQRQHPNSRLARRLRHETLFLDTYRPSESWLWMCLCIVTPLLSVFQMWTFFRLQRLQTQMTKASGGEDPDTDWTFGQIVAVIMFTPVLVEVGFVMRNRKIFDKVIRGEDT
;
A
#
# COMPACT_ATOMS: atom_id res chain seq x y z
N MET A 1 11.38 -10.94 -11.71
CA MET A 1 11.14 -10.08 -10.50
C MET A 1 9.70 -9.57 -10.28
N SER A 2 8.86 -9.43 -11.30
CA SER A 2 7.58 -8.67 -11.22
C SER A 2 6.45 -9.29 -10.39
N ILE A 3 6.48 -10.61 -10.16
CA ILE A 3 5.36 -11.36 -9.55
C ILE A 3 4.97 -10.82 -8.17
N GLY A 4 5.95 -10.38 -7.36
CA GLY A 4 5.65 -9.89 -6.02
C GLY A 4 4.78 -8.64 -6.00
N TYR A 5 5.13 -7.64 -6.82
CA TYR A 5 4.37 -6.40 -6.93
C TYR A 5 2.99 -6.63 -7.58
N VAL A 6 2.92 -7.58 -8.52
CA VAL A 6 1.65 -7.99 -9.15
C VAL A 6 0.73 -8.63 -8.13
N LEU A 7 1.23 -9.57 -7.32
CA LEU A 7 0.47 -10.22 -6.26
C LEU A 7 0.00 -9.21 -5.21
N GLU A 8 0.89 -8.35 -4.73
CA GLU A 8 0.55 -7.32 -3.74
C GLU A 8 -0.56 -6.39 -4.26
N THR A 9 -0.41 -5.89 -5.48
CA THR A 9 -1.40 -5.00 -6.10
C THR A 9 -2.72 -5.74 -6.35
N ALA A 10 -2.68 -6.97 -6.86
CA ALA A 10 -3.88 -7.75 -7.13
C ALA A 10 -4.66 -8.08 -5.85
N ILE A 11 -3.97 -8.55 -4.81
CA ILE A 11 -4.60 -8.85 -3.51
C ILE A 11 -5.20 -7.56 -2.93
N SER A 12 -4.47 -6.44 -2.94
CA SER A 12 -4.98 -5.15 -2.45
C SER A 12 -6.25 -4.70 -3.20
N VAL A 13 -6.24 -4.75 -4.54
CA VAL A 13 -7.40 -4.41 -5.38
C VAL A 13 -8.60 -5.31 -5.06
N ILE A 14 -8.38 -6.61 -4.90
CA ILE A 14 -9.45 -7.58 -4.56
C ILE A 14 -10.01 -7.27 -3.18
N LEU A 15 -9.17 -7.04 -2.16
CA LEU A 15 -9.63 -6.73 -0.80
C LEU A 15 -10.46 -5.44 -0.78
N VAL A 16 -9.99 -4.39 -1.46
CA VAL A 16 -10.71 -3.11 -1.57
C VAL A 16 -12.03 -3.28 -2.34
N ALA A 17 -12.03 -4.01 -3.45
CA ALA A 17 -13.24 -4.24 -4.23
C ALA A 17 -14.28 -5.05 -3.44
N VAL A 18 -13.86 -6.10 -2.73
CA VAL A 18 -14.73 -6.90 -1.86
C VAL A 18 -15.28 -6.03 -0.73
N PHE A 19 -14.45 -5.18 -0.12
CA PHE A 19 -14.90 -4.26 0.92
C PHE A 19 -15.96 -3.28 0.39
N ILE A 20 -15.71 -2.61 -0.74
CA ILE A 20 -16.67 -1.70 -1.37
C ILE A 20 -17.98 -2.43 -1.70
N PHE A 21 -17.88 -3.64 -2.25
CA PHE A 21 -19.06 -4.43 -2.56
C PHE A 21 -19.89 -4.78 -1.31
N LEU A 22 -19.23 -5.09 -0.20
CA LEU A 22 -19.89 -5.37 1.08
C LEU A 22 -20.45 -4.12 1.74
N SER A 23 -19.85 -2.95 1.55
CA SER A 23 -20.32 -1.69 2.13
C SER A 23 -21.66 -1.24 1.54
N PHE A 24 -21.93 -1.55 0.26
CA PHE A 24 -23.21 -1.27 -0.39
C PHE A 24 -24.29 -2.33 -0.13
N ARG A 25 -23.94 -3.50 0.39
CA ARG A 25 -24.89 -4.57 0.69
C ARG A 25 -25.43 -4.47 2.12
N LYS A 26 -26.74 -4.67 2.28
CA LYS A 26 -27.35 -4.87 3.60
C LYS A 26 -26.73 -6.08 4.29
N THR A 27 -26.50 -5.96 5.59
CA THR A 27 -25.92 -7.01 6.42
C THR A 27 -26.86 -8.22 6.48
N ASP A 28 -26.49 -9.26 5.73
CA ASP A 28 -27.12 -10.59 5.76
C ASP A 28 -26.13 -11.61 6.37
N ARG A 29 -26.62 -12.77 6.83
CA ARG A 29 -25.83 -13.85 7.44
C ARG A 29 -24.61 -14.25 6.61
N ARG A 30 -24.77 -14.35 5.29
CA ARG A 30 -23.66 -14.64 4.37
C ARG A 30 -22.63 -13.52 4.32
N SER A 31 -23.06 -12.27 4.50
CA SER A 31 -22.16 -11.11 4.48
C SER A 31 -21.30 -11.02 5.75
N ARG A 32 -21.81 -11.44 6.93
CA ARG A 32 -21.03 -11.47 8.18
C ARG A 32 -19.80 -12.38 8.09
N TRP A 33 -19.97 -13.57 7.54
CA TRP A 33 -18.86 -14.50 7.35
C TRP A 33 -17.82 -13.95 6.37
N ILE A 34 -18.25 -13.32 5.27
CA ILE A 34 -17.33 -12.70 4.30
C ILE A 34 -16.58 -11.53 4.96
N ARG A 35 -17.25 -10.72 5.79
CA ARG A 35 -16.63 -9.63 6.56
C ARG A 35 -15.57 -10.16 7.53
N LEU A 36 -15.78 -11.30 8.17
CA LEU A 36 -14.79 -11.95 9.04
C LEU A 36 -13.57 -12.46 8.26
N ILE A 37 -13.78 -13.10 7.09
CA ILE A 37 -12.66 -13.46 6.20
C ILE A 37 -11.90 -12.21 5.80
N LEU A 38 -12.61 -11.16 5.40
CA LEU A 38 -12.02 -9.93 4.92
C LEU A 38 -11.18 -9.27 6.02
N ALA A 39 -11.68 -9.16 7.25
CA ALA A 39 -10.93 -8.60 8.37
C ALA A 39 -9.62 -9.36 8.63
N ASN A 40 -9.68 -10.70 8.73
CA ASN A 40 -8.49 -11.52 8.99
C ASN A 40 -7.49 -11.50 7.82
N SER A 41 -7.99 -11.62 6.59
CA SER A 41 -7.15 -11.62 5.39
C SER A 41 -6.47 -10.27 5.19
N THR A 42 -7.20 -9.19 5.43
CA THR A 42 -6.67 -7.83 5.36
C THR A 42 -5.60 -7.62 6.43
N ARG A 43 -5.79 -8.20 7.64
CA ARG A 43 -4.83 -8.12 8.75
C ARG A 43 -3.51 -8.75 8.38
N ALA A 44 -3.56 -10.00 7.92
CA ALA A 44 -2.38 -10.71 7.46
C ALA A 44 -1.75 -10.01 6.26
N PHE A 45 -2.56 -9.52 5.31
CA PHE A 45 -2.05 -8.83 4.13
C PHE A 45 -1.21 -7.61 4.49
N TYR A 46 -1.73 -6.69 5.29
CA TYR A 46 -1.00 -5.45 5.61
C TYR A 46 0.23 -5.68 6.47
N GLU A 47 0.21 -6.65 7.38
CA GLU A 47 1.41 -6.98 8.16
C GLU A 47 2.53 -7.48 7.24
N ASN A 48 2.21 -8.36 6.29
CA ASN A 48 3.20 -8.84 5.32
C ASN A 48 3.61 -7.78 4.28
N ALA A 49 2.66 -6.99 3.80
CA ALA A 49 2.90 -5.94 2.80
C ALA A 49 3.82 -4.84 3.36
N ILE A 50 3.69 -4.45 4.63
CA ILE A 50 4.60 -3.48 5.26
C ILE A 50 6.05 -4.01 5.25
N PHE A 51 6.27 -5.27 5.62
CA PHE A 51 7.62 -5.85 5.61
C PHE A 51 8.16 -5.95 4.19
N PHE A 52 7.34 -6.40 3.25
CA PHE A 52 7.71 -6.46 1.84
C PHE A 52 8.10 -5.07 1.30
N ALA A 53 7.25 -4.06 1.50
CA ALA A 53 7.53 -2.69 1.10
C ALA A 53 8.80 -2.16 1.76
N SER A 54 9.01 -2.38 3.06
CA SER A 54 10.22 -1.93 3.76
C SER A 54 11.50 -2.49 3.15
N GLY A 55 11.52 -3.79 2.81
CA GLY A 55 12.65 -4.42 2.14
C GLY A 55 12.90 -3.84 0.76
N ILE A 56 11.83 -3.56 0.00
CA ILE A 56 11.92 -2.93 -1.32
C ILE A 56 12.41 -1.48 -1.22
N GLN A 57 11.99 -0.71 -0.22
CA GLN A 57 12.49 0.66 -0.02
C GLN A 57 13.99 0.65 0.29
N ILE A 58 14.45 -0.24 1.18
CA ILE A 58 15.88 -0.37 1.51
C ILE A 58 16.68 -0.79 0.26
N ALA A 59 16.20 -1.80 -0.47
CA ALA A 59 16.84 -2.24 -1.72
C ALA A 59 16.91 -1.10 -2.74
N SER A 60 15.84 -0.32 -2.86
CA SER A 60 15.78 0.86 -3.74
C SER A 60 16.81 1.91 -3.37
N ILE A 61 16.98 2.19 -2.08
CA ILE A 61 18.02 3.10 -1.58
C ILE A 61 19.41 2.59 -1.96
N VAL A 62 19.69 1.30 -1.73
CA VAL A 62 21.01 0.72 -2.04
C VAL A 62 21.32 0.79 -3.53
N VAL A 63 20.37 0.43 -4.39
CA VAL A 63 20.53 0.47 -5.85
C VAL A 63 20.75 1.91 -6.32
N LEU A 64 19.92 2.85 -5.86
CA LEU A 64 20.04 4.25 -6.26
C LEU A 64 21.28 4.92 -5.69
N ALA A 65 21.71 4.58 -4.47
CA ALA A 65 22.96 5.09 -3.92
C ALA A 65 24.16 4.61 -4.77
N LYS A 66 24.19 3.33 -5.15
CA LYS A 66 25.24 2.81 -6.05
C LYS A 66 25.26 3.51 -7.40
N ALA A 67 24.08 3.80 -7.97
CA ALA A 67 23.94 4.53 -9.22
C ALA A 67 24.40 6.00 -9.09
N ASN A 68 23.91 6.72 -8.07
CA ASN A 68 24.19 8.14 -7.86
C ASN A 68 25.65 8.43 -7.50
N PHE A 69 26.31 7.53 -6.76
CA PHE A 69 27.72 7.69 -6.35
C PHE A 69 28.72 7.01 -7.31
N GLY A 70 28.25 6.43 -8.43
CA GLY A 70 29.12 5.82 -9.44
C GLY A 70 29.90 4.59 -8.96
N ILE A 71 29.50 3.98 -7.84
CA ILE A 71 30.21 2.84 -7.22
C ILE A 71 30.13 1.60 -8.12
N SER A 72 29.02 1.42 -8.83
CA SER A 72 28.89 0.42 -9.90
C SER A 72 28.04 0.98 -11.04
N ALA A 73 28.66 1.72 -11.97
CA ALA A 73 27.99 2.28 -13.14
C ALA A 73 27.68 1.22 -14.23
N ASN A 74 28.19 -0.01 -14.09
CA ASN A 74 27.93 -1.10 -15.03
C ASN A 74 26.44 -1.49 -15.00
N GLY A 75 25.68 -1.04 -16.01
CA GLY A 75 24.27 -1.38 -16.19
C GLY A 75 23.26 -0.55 -15.38
N MET A 76 23.70 0.40 -14.55
CA MET A 76 22.80 1.31 -13.81
C MET A 76 22.59 2.62 -14.57
N GLY A 77 21.76 2.57 -15.61
CA GLY A 77 21.37 3.75 -16.39
C GLY A 77 20.17 4.52 -15.82
N ALA A 78 19.79 5.61 -16.49
CA ALA A 78 18.62 6.42 -16.13
C ALA A 78 17.30 5.62 -16.08
N ILE A 79 17.20 4.55 -16.88
CA ILE A 79 16.05 3.65 -16.89
C ILE A 79 15.98 2.84 -15.60
N THR A 80 17.11 2.35 -15.09
CA THR A 80 17.18 1.62 -13.80
C THR A 80 16.68 2.50 -12.66
N MET A 81 17.01 3.80 -12.67
CA MET A 81 16.50 4.76 -11.69
C MET A 81 14.98 4.94 -11.77
N LYS A 82 14.43 5.06 -13.00
CA LYS A 82 12.98 5.15 -13.23
C LYS A 82 12.25 3.89 -12.76
N ILE A 83 12.79 2.70 -13.05
CA ILE A 83 12.22 1.41 -12.63
C ILE A 83 12.23 1.31 -11.10
N THR A 84 13.37 1.60 -10.47
CA THR A 84 13.52 1.50 -9.02
C THR A 84 12.52 2.41 -8.29
N TRP A 85 12.35 3.64 -8.77
CA TRP A 85 11.36 4.56 -8.22
C TRP A 85 9.92 4.09 -8.45
N SER A 86 9.60 3.57 -9.65
CA SER A 86 8.26 3.04 -9.95
C SER A 86 7.92 1.84 -9.05
N ILE A 87 8.86 0.93 -8.80
CA ILE A 87 8.72 -0.19 -7.87
C ILE A 87 8.50 0.31 -6.43
N SER A 88 9.29 1.29 -5.99
CA SER A 88 9.14 1.92 -4.67
C SER A 88 7.72 2.49 -4.49
N LEU A 89 7.16 3.15 -5.51
CA LEU A 89 5.78 3.65 -5.46
C LEU A 89 4.73 2.53 -5.48
N LEU A 90 4.95 1.51 -6.32
CA LEU A 90 4.01 0.40 -6.51
C LEU A 90 3.81 -0.42 -5.23
N THR A 91 4.82 -0.47 -4.34
CA THR A 91 4.74 -1.15 -3.03
C THR A 91 4.17 -0.25 -1.92
N LEU A 92 4.17 1.07 -2.09
CA LEU A 92 3.62 2.00 -1.09
C LEU A 92 2.13 2.30 -1.31
N LEU A 93 1.68 2.34 -2.56
CA LEU A 93 0.28 2.61 -2.89
C LEU A 93 -0.69 1.62 -2.22
N PRO A 94 -0.45 0.29 -2.23
CA PRO A 94 -1.32 -0.68 -1.57
C PRO A 94 -1.47 -0.48 -0.08
N LEU A 95 -0.48 0.14 0.58
CA LEU A 95 -0.46 0.41 2.03
C LEU A 95 -1.24 1.66 2.43
N LEU A 96 -1.61 2.51 1.47
CA LEU A 96 -2.27 3.78 1.74
C LEU A 96 -3.60 3.65 2.53
N PRO A 97 -4.42 2.59 2.40
CA PRO A 97 -5.58 2.43 3.28
C PRO A 97 -5.25 2.35 4.78
N LEU A 98 -4.01 1.97 5.17
CA LEU A 98 -3.57 1.98 6.57
C LEU A 98 -3.54 3.38 7.18
N SER A 99 -3.38 4.45 6.40
CA SER A 99 -3.36 5.82 6.95
C SER A 99 -4.74 6.27 7.42
N PHE A 100 -5.82 5.62 7.00
CA PHE A 100 -7.19 6.04 7.34
C PHE A 100 -7.81 5.28 8.50
N GLY A 101 -7.08 4.35 9.11
CA GLY A 101 -7.55 3.60 10.27
C GLY A 101 -8.36 2.36 9.91
N ASN A 102 -8.62 1.56 10.94
CA ASN A 102 -8.99 0.14 10.84
C ASN A 102 -10.46 -0.15 10.43
N PHE A 103 -11.02 0.59 9.47
CA PHE A 103 -12.40 0.37 9.01
C PHE A 103 -12.63 -1.02 8.42
N ILE A 104 -11.60 -1.62 7.80
CA ILE A 104 -11.71 -2.97 7.23
C ILE A 104 -11.68 -4.07 8.32
N PHE A 105 -11.32 -3.73 9.57
CA PHE A 105 -11.01 -4.71 10.62
C PHE A 105 -12.01 -4.72 11.78
N ARG A 106 -12.82 -3.68 11.94
CA ARG A 106 -13.53 -3.37 13.18
C ARG A 106 -14.97 -3.89 13.23
N GLU A 107 -15.23 -5.09 12.69
CA GLU A 107 -16.58 -5.65 12.70
C GLU A 107 -16.82 -6.67 13.82
N SER A 108 -15.79 -7.21 14.48
CA SER A 108 -16.02 -8.21 15.55
C SER A 108 -16.50 -7.62 16.87
N ASN A 109 -16.07 -6.41 17.23
CA ASN A 109 -16.25 -5.94 18.61
C ASN A 109 -17.54 -5.15 18.84
N ASN A 110 -18.08 -4.47 17.82
CA ASN A 110 -19.28 -3.65 18.02
C ASN A 110 -20.58 -4.48 18.03
N GLU A 111 -20.67 -5.57 17.24
CA GLU A 111 -21.81 -6.51 17.38
C GLU A 111 -21.76 -7.22 18.75
N GLN A 112 -20.57 -7.39 19.33
CA GLN A 112 -20.42 -7.93 20.68
C GLN A 112 -20.75 -6.90 21.76
N GLU A 113 -20.41 -5.61 21.58
CA GLU A 113 -20.87 -4.49 22.42
C GLU A 113 -22.40 -4.33 22.36
N ASP A 114 -23.02 -4.35 21.18
CA ASP A 114 -24.48 -4.28 21.00
C ASP A 114 -25.21 -5.50 21.59
N SER A 115 -24.59 -6.68 21.52
CA SER A 115 -25.10 -7.90 22.17
C SER A 115 -25.02 -7.80 23.70
N ILE A 116 -23.90 -7.29 24.23
CA ILE A 116 -23.70 -7.08 25.67
C ILE A 116 -24.61 -5.96 26.19
N GLU A 117 -24.90 -4.93 25.40
CA GLU A 117 -25.81 -3.83 25.74
C GLU A 117 -27.29 -4.25 25.70
N ASN A 118 -27.69 -5.12 24.77
CA ASN A 118 -29.02 -5.75 24.75
C ASN A 118 -29.21 -6.80 25.87
N ILE A 119 -28.13 -7.46 26.32
CA ILE A 119 -28.15 -8.33 27.51
C ILE A 119 -28.23 -7.48 28.80
N ARG A 120 -27.62 -6.28 28.82
CA ARG A 120 -27.71 -5.30 29.93
C ARG A 120 -29.12 -4.77 30.18
N THR A 121 -29.96 -4.65 29.15
CA THR A 121 -31.33 -4.13 29.29
C THR A 121 -32.34 -5.21 29.68
N SER A 122 -32.01 -6.50 29.50
CA SER A 122 -32.89 -7.63 29.81
C SER A 122 -32.59 -8.35 31.13
N SER A 123 -31.40 -8.19 31.71
CA SER A 123 -31.01 -8.81 32.98
C SER A 123 -30.91 -7.79 34.12
N SER A 124 -32.07 -7.31 34.56
CA SER A 124 -32.19 -6.72 35.89
C SER A 124 -32.14 -7.84 36.92
N GLU A 125 -31.27 -7.68 37.91
CA GLU A 125 -31.09 -8.54 39.11
C GLU A 125 -30.14 -9.75 38.94
N SER A 126 -28.95 -9.62 39.57
CA SER A 126 -27.91 -10.65 39.80
C SER A 126 -26.75 -10.69 38.79
N GLY A 127 -25.78 -9.77 38.92
CA GLY A 127 -24.58 -9.85 38.08
C GLY A 127 -23.51 -8.77 38.25
N THR A 128 -23.33 -8.17 39.43
CA THR A 128 -22.37 -7.06 39.63
C THR A 128 -20.89 -7.47 39.46
N LYS A 129 -20.51 -8.71 39.81
CA LYS A 129 -19.11 -9.18 39.67
C LYS A 129 -18.74 -9.67 38.26
N ALA A 130 -19.68 -10.25 37.51
CA ALA A 130 -19.46 -10.62 36.11
C ALA A 130 -19.38 -9.37 35.19
N ARG A 131 -20.11 -8.32 35.57
CA ARG A 131 -20.19 -7.02 34.88
C ARG A 131 -18.87 -6.24 34.87
N GLU A 132 -18.08 -6.35 35.94
CA GLU A 132 -16.79 -5.65 36.05
C GLU A 132 -15.70 -6.35 35.22
N ASN A 133 -15.65 -7.69 35.27
CA ASN A 133 -14.70 -8.47 34.48
C ASN A 133 -14.96 -8.35 32.96
N SER A 134 -16.22 -8.38 32.52
CA SER A 134 -16.55 -8.24 31.09
C SER A 134 -16.19 -6.86 30.54
N GLY A 135 -16.43 -5.78 31.29
CA GLY A 135 -16.05 -4.42 30.88
C GLY A 135 -14.53 -4.24 30.82
N HIS A 136 -13.80 -4.85 31.75
CA HIS A 136 -12.33 -4.79 31.77
C HIS A 136 -11.70 -5.53 30.57
N VAL A 137 -12.26 -6.68 30.18
CA VAL A 137 -11.79 -7.45 29.02
C VAL A 137 -12.06 -6.70 27.70
N VAL A 138 -13.24 -6.09 27.55
CA VAL A 138 -13.55 -5.28 26.34
C VAL A 138 -12.64 -4.06 26.23
N LEU A 139 -12.38 -3.38 27.35
CA LEU A 139 -11.47 -2.23 27.37
C LEU A 139 -10.01 -2.63 27.07
N ALA A 140 -9.57 -3.78 27.60
CA ALA A 140 -8.25 -4.32 27.33
C ALA A 140 -8.05 -4.65 25.84
N ASN A 141 -9.00 -5.37 25.23
CA ASN A 141 -8.95 -5.70 23.80
C ASN A 141 -8.91 -4.45 22.91
N LYS A 142 -9.72 -3.42 23.25
CA LYS A 142 -9.75 -2.16 22.50
C LYS A 142 -8.41 -1.41 22.58
N ASN A 143 -7.78 -1.39 23.75
CA ASN A 143 -6.47 -0.76 23.93
C ASN A 143 -5.37 -1.48 23.14
N GLU A 144 -5.43 -2.81 23.05
CA GLU A 144 -4.49 -3.62 22.26
C GLU A 144 -4.66 -3.35 20.75
N GLU A 145 -5.90 -3.29 20.26
CA GLU A 145 -6.19 -2.95 18.86
C GLU A 145 -5.68 -1.54 18.50
N ASP A 146 -5.97 -0.55 19.34
CA ASP A 146 -5.50 0.83 19.16
C ASP A 146 -3.96 0.91 19.16
N ALA A 147 -3.28 0.09 19.98
CA ALA A 147 -1.83 0.03 20.03
C ALA A 147 -1.24 -0.60 18.76
N GLN A 148 -1.86 -1.66 18.25
CA GLN A 148 -1.46 -2.34 17.02
C GLN A 148 -1.60 -1.42 15.80
N ASP A 149 -2.65 -0.60 15.76
CA ASP A 149 -2.88 0.35 14.67
C ASP A 149 -1.86 1.47 14.65
N ARG A 150 -1.53 1.99 15.83
CA ARG A 150 -0.44 2.97 15.96
C ARG A 150 0.88 2.39 15.48
N ARG A 151 1.16 1.12 15.79
CA ARG A 151 2.36 0.42 15.33
C ARG A 151 2.37 0.27 13.80
N ARG A 152 1.27 -0.16 13.19
CA ARG A 152 1.16 -0.30 11.72
C ARG A 152 1.34 1.04 11.01
N PHE A 153 0.67 2.08 11.50
CA PHE A 153 0.81 3.42 10.94
C PHE A 153 2.25 3.94 11.08
N PHE A 154 2.89 3.72 12.23
CA PHE A 154 4.30 4.09 12.42
C PHE A 154 5.23 3.39 11.42
N LEU A 155 5.05 2.08 11.21
CA LEU A 155 5.85 1.33 10.22
C LEU A 155 5.58 1.81 8.79
N TYR A 156 4.33 2.16 8.45
CA TYR A 156 4.01 2.77 7.17
C TYR A 156 4.69 4.13 6.99
N VAL A 157 4.67 5.00 8.01
CA VAL A 157 5.39 6.29 7.99
C VAL A 157 6.89 6.07 7.81
N LEU A 158 7.47 5.04 8.44
CA LEU A 158 8.88 4.69 8.23
C LEU A 158 9.15 4.29 6.76
N CYS A 159 8.29 3.46 6.16
CA CYS A 159 8.39 3.10 4.74
C CYS A 159 8.26 4.34 3.83
N TRP A 160 7.33 5.23 4.13
CA TRP A 160 7.18 6.50 3.42
C TRP A 160 8.43 7.38 3.54
N MET A 161 9.03 7.50 4.73
CA MET A 161 10.28 8.23 4.92
C MET A 161 11.42 7.67 4.08
N LEU A 162 11.54 6.33 4.00
CA LEU A 162 12.54 5.69 3.14
C LEU A 162 12.30 5.98 1.65
N SER A 163 11.05 6.16 1.23
CA SER A 163 10.67 6.50 -0.15
C SER A 163 11.10 7.90 -0.61
N VAL A 164 11.41 8.80 0.34
CA VAL A 164 11.88 10.15 0.06
C VAL A 164 13.19 10.10 -0.73
N PHE A 165 14.10 9.16 -0.42
CA PHE A 165 15.38 9.05 -1.13
C PHE A 165 15.19 8.65 -2.61
N PRO A 166 14.45 7.58 -2.94
CA PRO A 166 14.09 7.28 -4.33
C PRO A 166 13.43 8.45 -5.07
N PHE A 167 12.52 9.17 -4.41
CA PHE A 167 11.89 10.34 -4.99
C PHE A 167 12.90 11.45 -5.30
N LEU A 168 13.73 11.84 -4.34
CA LEU A 168 14.75 12.88 -4.53
C LEU A 168 15.75 12.49 -5.61
N SER A 169 16.24 11.25 -5.59
CA SER A 169 17.13 10.72 -6.62
C SER A 169 16.52 10.84 -8.01
N ARG A 170 15.22 10.54 -8.16
CA ARG A 170 14.51 10.73 -9.43
C ARG A 170 14.37 12.21 -9.78
N MET A 171 14.02 13.08 -8.83
CA MET A 171 13.84 14.51 -9.10
C MET A 171 15.13 15.16 -9.57
N VAL A 172 16.27 14.80 -8.96
CA VAL A 172 17.60 15.21 -9.44
C VAL A 172 17.84 14.71 -10.86
N GLY A 173 17.46 13.48 -11.20
CA GLY A 173 17.57 12.98 -12.57
C GLY A 173 16.58 13.60 -13.58
N THR A 174 15.43 14.13 -13.14
CA THR A 174 14.43 14.78 -14.02
C THR A 174 14.73 16.26 -14.25
N PHE A 175 15.09 16.97 -13.18
CA PHE A 175 15.21 18.43 -13.16
C PHE A 175 16.66 18.91 -13.03
N GLY A 176 17.60 18.02 -12.68
CA GLY A 176 19.02 18.34 -12.70
C GLY A 176 19.54 18.45 -14.13
N HIS A 177 20.69 19.12 -14.29
CA HIS A 177 21.36 19.22 -15.56
C HIS A 177 21.76 17.81 -16.04
N SER A 178 21.15 17.35 -17.13
CA SER A 178 21.59 16.12 -17.77
C SER A 178 23.00 16.34 -18.32
N GLN A 179 23.98 15.58 -17.84
CA GLN A 179 25.35 15.65 -18.36
C GLN A 179 25.48 14.91 -19.71
N ILE A 180 24.51 14.04 -20.04
CA ILE A 180 24.49 13.18 -21.23
C ILE A 180 23.14 13.37 -21.95
N GLY A 181 23.15 13.76 -23.23
CA GLY A 181 21.94 13.94 -24.05
C GLY A 181 21.99 15.15 -24.98
N SER A 182 20.82 15.61 -25.46
CA SER A 182 20.66 16.67 -26.47
C SER A 182 20.25 18.05 -25.90
N GLY A 183 20.39 18.27 -24.59
CA GLY A 183 19.98 19.51 -23.90
C GLY A 183 21.04 20.61 -23.88
N SER A 184 20.64 21.86 -23.64
CA SER A 184 21.59 22.96 -23.46
C SER A 184 22.46 22.71 -22.20
N GLY A 185 23.73 22.34 -22.40
CA GLY A 185 24.69 22.02 -21.32
C GLY A 185 25.16 20.57 -21.28
N THR A 186 24.84 19.76 -22.30
CA THR A 186 25.32 18.37 -22.40
C THR A 186 26.72 18.30 -23.00
N VAL A 187 27.47 17.26 -22.60
CA VAL A 187 28.85 17.03 -23.08
C VAL A 187 28.89 16.49 -24.52
N VAL A 188 27.78 15.90 -24.99
CA VAL A 188 27.67 15.26 -26.31
C VAL A 188 26.83 16.14 -27.24
N SER A 189 27.35 16.38 -28.45
CA SER A 189 26.61 17.14 -29.47
C SER A 189 25.33 16.41 -29.89
N THR A 190 24.31 17.15 -30.33
CA THR A 190 23.03 16.58 -30.80
C THR A 190 23.23 15.63 -31.98
N THR A 191 24.22 15.88 -32.83
CA THR A 191 24.58 15.05 -33.98
C THR A 191 25.24 13.74 -33.57
N ASP A 192 26.15 13.78 -32.59
CA ASP A 192 26.81 12.56 -32.09
C ASP A 192 25.82 11.69 -31.31
N TRP A 193 24.89 12.32 -30.58
CA TRP A 193 23.82 11.60 -29.90
C TRP A 193 22.89 10.86 -30.88
N ALA A 194 22.51 11.50 -31.99
CA ALA A 194 21.70 10.86 -33.02
C ALA A 194 22.42 9.66 -33.68
N LEU A 195 23.74 9.75 -33.84
CA LEU A 195 24.55 8.65 -34.36
C LEU A 195 24.61 7.48 -33.37
N ILE A 196 24.85 7.75 -32.09
CA ILE A 196 24.81 6.75 -31.01
C ILE A 196 23.42 6.12 -30.94
N GLU A 197 22.37 6.93 -31.07
CA GLU A 197 21.00 6.44 -30.99
C GLU A 197 20.68 5.48 -32.14
N HIS A 198 21.10 5.83 -33.36
CA HIS A 198 20.93 5.01 -34.54
C HIS A 198 21.70 3.68 -34.47
N GLU A 199 22.95 3.71 -34.02
CA GLU A 199 23.80 2.51 -33.97
C GLU A 199 23.48 1.60 -32.78
N CYS A 200 23.18 2.16 -31.59
CA CYS A 200 22.97 1.38 -30.38
C CYS A 200 21.50 0.96 -30.14
N PHE A 201 20.52 1.67 -30.68
CA PHE A 201 19.10 1.39 -30.44
C PHE A 201 18.32 0.93 -31.68
N LYS A 202 19.03 0.48 -32.73
CA LYS A 202 18.39 -0.10 -33.92
C LYS A 202 17.52 -1.30 -33.54
N GLY A 203 16.20 -1.17 -33.71
CA GLY A 203 15.22 -2.21 -33.37
C GLY A 203 14.68 -2.16 -31.94
N VAL A 204 14.98 -1.11 -31.16
CA VAL A 204 14.38 -0.87 -29.85
C VAL A 204 13.15 0.03 -30.00
N ASP A 205 12.02 -0.36 -29.41
CA ASP A 205 10.80 0.46 -29.39
C ASP A 205 11.00 1.64 -28.43
N SER A 206 11.51 2.76 -28.93
CA SER A 206 11.77 3.96 -28.12
C SER A 206 10.50 4.47 -27.42
N LEU A 207 10.71 5.13 -26.27
CA LEU A 207 9.62 5.77 -25.54
C LEU A 207 9.16 6.99 -26.32
N GLN A 208 7.85 7.06 -26.62
CA GLN A 208 7.28 8.27 -27.18
C GLN A 208 7.38 9.41 -26.14
N PRO A 209 7.69 10.66 -26.53
CA PRO A 209 7.82 11.78 -25.59
C PRO A 209 6.57 12.00 -24.71
N SER A 210 5.38 11.74 -25.27
CA SER A 210 4.10 11.77 -24.56
C SER A 210 4.01 10.69 -23.46
N GLN A 211 4.51 9.48 -23.74
CA GLN A 211 4.55 8.38 -22.77
C GLN A 211 5.51 8.69 -21.62
N GLU A 212 6.70 9.21 -21.92
CA GLU A 212 7.68 9.58 -20.90
C GLU A 212 7.17 10.70 -19.97
N THR A 213 6.49 11.69 -20.57
CA THR A 213 5.86 12.78 -19.83
C THR A 213 4.74 12.25 -18.92
N ALA A 214 3.87 11.37 -19.45
CA ALA A 214 2.80 10.75 -18.68
C ALA A 214 3.36 9.91 -17.50
N MET A 215 4.34 9.04 -17.75
CA MET A 215 4.98 8.22 -16.71
C MET A 215 5.56 9.09 -15.58
N SER A 216 6.24 10.18 -15.93
CA SER A 216 6.82 11.08 -14.94
C SER A 216 5.74 11.85 -14.17
N ALA A 217 4.72 12.38 -14.87
CA ALA A 217 3.62 13.11 -14.25
C ALA A 217 2.82 12.24 -13.26
N PHE A 218 2.45 11.03 -13.67
CA PHE A 218 1.74 10.09 -12.78
C PHE A 218 2.64 9.57 -11.66
N GLY A 219 3.93 9.35 -11.89
CA GLY A 219 4.90 9.01 -10.84
C GLY A 219 4.98 10.10 -9.76
N ILE A 220 5.17 11.35 -10.17
CA ILE A 220 5.23 12.50 -9.26
C ILE A 220 3.88 12.67 -8.56
N GLY A 221 2.78 12.64 -9.31
CA GLY A 221 1.42 12.76 -8.78
C GLY A 221 1.10 11.68 -7.75
N SER A 222 1.49 10.43 -8.01
CA SER A 222 1.29 9.31 -7.06
C SER A 222 2.06 9.55 -5.77
N TRP A 223 3.33 9.96 -5.85
CA TRP A 223 4.15 10.24 -4.68
C TRP A 223 3.62 11.44 -3.87
N LEU A 224 3.18 12.51 -4.54
CA LEU A 224 2.60 13.67 -3.89
C LEU A 224 1.28 13.32 -3.21
N PHE A 225 0.43 12.54 -3.86
CA PHE A 225 -0.82 12.05 -3.28
C PHE A 225 -0.59 11.19 -2.03
N LEU A 226 0.37 10.26 -2.10
CA LEU A 226 0.81 9.46 -0.95
C LEU A 226 1.32 10.37 0.19
N SER A 227 2.23 11.29 -0.13
CA SER A 227 2.85 12.17 0.85
C SER A 227 1.85 13.11 1.52
N LEU A 228 0.94 13.72 0.75
CA LEU A 228 -0.09 14.60 1.28
C LEU A 228 -1.01 13.86 2.24
N THR A 229 -1.37 12.62 1.88
CA THR A 229 -2.17 11.73 2.73
C THR A 229 -1.47 11.39 4.05
N VAL A 230 -0.19 11.01 3.99
CA VAL A 230 0.62 10.68 5.17
C VAL A 230 0.80 11.90 6.07
N ILE A 231 1.21 13.04 5.51
CA ILE A 231 1.44 14.28 6.25
C ILE A 231 0.15 14.77 6.90
N TRP A 232 -0.97 14.74 6.18
CA TRP A 232 -2.29 15.06 6.73
C TRP A 232 -2.60 14.22 7.97
N LYS A 233 -2.36 12.90 7.90
CA LYS A 233 -2.62 12.00 9.03
C LYS A 233 -1.66 12.21 10.20
N ILE A 234 -0.38 12.48 9.95
CA ILE A 234 0.60 12.82 10.99
C ILE A 234 0.18 14.10 11.71
N PHE A 235 -0.16 15.15 10.95
CA PHE A 235 -0.61 16.43 11.48
C PHE A 235 -1.84 16.26 12.37
N LEU A 236 -2.84 15.51 11.88
CA LEU A 236 -4.05 15.21 12.61
C LEU A 236 -3.77 14.45 13.92
N SER A 237 -2.91 13.43 13.86
CA SER A 237 -2.50 12.65 15.03
C SER A 237 -1.73 13.50 16.05
N GLY A 238 -0.93 14.45 15.57
CA GLY A 238 -0.21 15.42 16.40
C GLY A 238 -1.15 16.34 17.18
N ILE A 239 -2.13 16.95 16.49
CA ILE A 239 -3.13 17.83 17.12
C ILE A 239 -3.93 17.08 18.19
N GLN A 240 -4.36 15.85 17.88
CA GLN A 240 -5.13 15.03 18.83
C GLN A 240 -4.33 14.72 20.11
N ARG A 241 -3.01 14.49 20.00
CA ARG A 241 -2.16 14.22 21.16
C ARG A 241 -1.85 15.48 21.97
N GLN A 242 -1.57 16.60 21.30
CA GLN A 242 -1.10 17.81 21.98
C GLN A 242 -2.26 18.60 22.63
N HIS A 243 -3.45 18.55 22.04
CA HIS A 243 -4.58 19.35 22.50
C HIS A 243 -5.91 18.57 22.58
N PRO A 244 -5.99 17.52 23.43
CA PRO A 244 -7.17 16.64 23.50
C PRO A 244 -8.47 17.39 23.85
N ASN A 245 -8.37 18.51 24.59
CA ASN A 245 -9.53 19.30 25.02
C ASN A 245 -9.77 20.59 24.21
N SER A 246 -8.98 20.86 23.17
CA SER A 246 -9.19 22.07 22.37
C SER A 246 -10.47 21.99 21.54
N ARG A 247 -11.14 23.13 21.34
CA ARG A 247 -12.28 23.24 20.41
C ARG A 247 -11.88 22.80 19.00
N LEU A 248 -10.62 23.01 18.62
CA LEU A 248 -10.06 22.65 17.33
C LEU A 248 -9.89 21.13 17.19
N ALA A 249 -9.36 20.44 18.21
CA ALA A 249 -9.36 18.98 18.23
C ALA A 249 -10.76 18.38 18.26
N ARG A 250 -11.72 19.01 18.95
CA ARG A 250 -13.13 18.57 18.98
C ARG A 250 -13.83 18.77 17.63
N ARG A 251 -13.53 19.87 16.91
CA ARG A 251 -14.03 20.16 15.56
C ARG A 251 -13.41 19.25 14.51
N LEU A 252 -12.08 19.09 14.57
CA LEU A 252 -11.36 18.12 13.76
C LEU A 252 -11.80 16.70 14.06
N ARG A 253 -12.16 16.35 15.31
CA ARG A 253 -12.74 15.03 15.61
C ARG A 253 -14.07 14.81 14.90
N HIS A 254 -14.88 15.86 14.76
CA HIS A 254 -16.13 15.83 14.01
C HIS A 254 -15.94 15.79 12.49
N GLU A 255 -14.96 16.49 11.94
CA GLU A 255 -14.60 16.39 10.52
C GLU A 255 -13.87 15.09 10.19
N THR A 256 -13.03 14.59 11.10
CA THR A 256 -12.46 13.27 10.97
C THR A 256 -13.53 12.22 11.17
N LEU A 257 -14.59 12.47 11.93
CA LEU A 257 -15.78 11.60 11.97
C LEU A 257 -16.46 11.44 10.60
N PHE A 258 -16.17 12.28 9.59
CA PHE A 258 -16.55 12.03 8.18
C PHE A 258 -15.57 11.10 7.44
N LEU A 259 -14.34 10.93 7.91
CA LEU A 259 -13.37 9.92 7.45
C LEU A 259 -13.37 8.67 8.35
N ASP A 260 -13.86 8.83 9.58
CA ASP A 260 -13.93 7.89 10.68
C ASP A 260 -15.40 7.44 10.89
N THR A 261 -16.29 7.76 9.93
CA THR A 261 -17.72 7.49 10.00
C THR A 261 -17.92 5.99 10.05
N TYR A 262 -18.74 5.57 11.03
CA TYR A 262 -19.14 4.18 11.28
C TYR A 262 -19.67 3.44 10.03
N ARG A 263 -20.06 4.17 8.98
CA ARG A 263 -20.40 3.64 7.66
C ARG A 263 -19.41 4.13 6.58
N PRO A 264 -18.55 3.24 6.03
CA PRO A 264 -17.63 3.60 4.95
C PRO A 264 -18.34 4.07 3.68
N SER A 265 -19.62 3.72 3.48
CA SER A 265 -20.45 4.21 2.38
C SER A 265 -20.80 5.70 2.48
N GLU A 266 -20.63 6.32 3.65
CA GLU A 266 -20.98 7.73 3.90
C GLU A 266 -19.76 8.66 3.76
N SER A 267 -18.53 8.10 3.76
CA SER A 267 -17.31 8.87 3.54
C SER A 267 -16.92 8.89 2.06
N TRP A 268 -17.38 9.93 1.35
CA TRP A 268 -17.02 10.13 -0.06
C TRP A 268 -15.51 10.18 -0.28
N LEU A 269 -14.76 10.80 0.65
CA LEU A 269 -13.30 10.88 0.59
C LEU A 269 -12.62 9.51 0.67
N TRP A 270 -13.08 8.65 1.58
CA TRP A 270 -12.56 7.29 1.70
C TRP A 270 -12.86 6.45 0.45
N MET A 271 -14.08 6.56 -0.08
CA MET A 271 -14.46 5.92 -1.35
C MET A 271 -13.62 6.41 -2.53
N CYS A 272 -13.40 7.72 -2.65
CA CYS A 272 -12.52 8.29 -3.67
C CYS A 272 -11.10 7.74 -3.54
N LEU A 273 -10.56 7.66 -2.34
CA LEU A 273 -9.25 7.11 -2.07
C LEU A 273 -9.14 5.64 -2.50
N CYS A 274 -10.13 4.81 -2.13
CA CYS A 274 -10.19 3.41 -2.50
C CYS A 274 -10.34 3.17 -3.99
N ILE A 275 -10.79 4.16 -4.76
CA ILE A 275 -10.84 4.12 -6.23
C ILE A 275 -9.56 4.68 -6.86
N VAL A 276 -9.04 5.79 -6.34
CA VAL A 276 -7.83 6.45 -6.86
C VAL A 276 -6.60 5.59 -6.65
N THR A 277 -6.42 4.98 -5.48
CA THR A 277 -5.26 4.13 -5.18
C THR A 277 -5.07 2.96 -6.17
N PRO A 278 -6.09 2.12 -6.46
CA PRO A 278 -5.92 1.04 -7.43
C PRO A 278 -5.73 1.57 -8.86
N LEU A 279 -6.36 2.67 -9.24
CA LEU A 279 -6.12 3.30 -10.55
C LEU A 279 -4.66 3.76 -10.71
N LEU A 280 -4.11 4.43 -9.69
CA LEU A 280 -2.71 4.80 -9.67
C LEU A 280 -1.80 3.57 -9.69
N SER A 281 -2.15 2.51 -8.96
CA SER A 281 -1.35 1.27 -8.91
C SER A 281 -1.33 0.56 -10.27
N VAL A 282 -2.46 0.50 -10.98
CA VAL A 282 -2.54 -0.05 -12.35
C VAL A 282 -1.68 0.77 -13.32
N PHE A 283 -1.73 2.10 -13.21
CA PHE A 283 -0.89 2.95 -14.06
C PHE A 283 0.61 2.78 -13.75
N GLN A 284 0.99 2.68 -12.46
CA GLN A 284 2.37 2.40 -12.07
C GLN A 284 2.83 1.03 -12.55
N MET A 285 1.96 0.02 -12.50
CA MET A 285 2.24 -1.31 -13.03
C MET A 285 2.50 -1.28 -14.55
N TRP A 286 1.68 -0.54 -15.30
CA TRP A 286 1.90 -0.32 -16.73
C TRP A 286 3.25 0.37 -17.00
N THR A 287 3.57 1.41 -16.22
CA THR A 287 4.84 2.15 -16.32
C THR A 287 6.02 1.21 -16.07
N PHE A 288 5.96 0.42 -15.00
CA PHE A 288 6.97 -0.58 -14.66
C PHE A 288 7.19 -1.58 -15.80
N PHE A 289 6.12 -2.21 -16.32
CA PHE A 289 6.25 -3.19 -17.40
C PHE A 289 6.79 -2.58 -18.70
N ARG A 290 6.39 -1.34 -19.02
CA ARG A 290 6.89 -0.66 -20.22
C ARG A 290 8.38 -0.36 -20.10
N LEU A 291 8.83 0.10 -18.93
CA LEU A 291 10.25 0.36 -18.66
C LEU A 291 11.08 -0.94 -18.63
N GLN A 292 10.54 -2.01 -18.02
CA GLN A 292 11.22 -3.31 -18.02
C GLN A 292 11.39 -3.85 -19.45
N ARG A 293 10.33 -3.79 -20.27
CA ARG A 293 10.39 -4.21 -21.67
C ARG A 293 11.43 -3.40 -22.45
N LEU A 294 11.51 -2.09 -22.20
CA LEU A 294 12.51 -1.23 -22.82
C LEU A 294 13.93 -1.64 -22.40
N GLN A 295 14.16 -1.87 -21.11
CA GLN A 295 15.45 -2.32 -20.60
C GLN A 295 15.88 -3.64 -21.24
N THR A 296 14.98 -4.62 -21.30
CA THR A 296 15.19 -5.90 -21.98
C THR A 296 15.54 -5.72 -23.46
N GLN A 297 14.81 -4.87 -24.19
CA GLN A 297 15.10 -4.61 -25.60
C GLN A 297 16.49 -3.96 -25.78
N MET A 298 16.88 -3.05 -24.89
CA MET A 298 18.22 -2.44 -24.92
C MET A 298 19.32 -3.46 -24.61
N THR A 299 19.13 -4.33 -23.61
CA THR A 299 20.09 -5.37 -23.27
C THR A 299 20.30 -6.34 -24.44
N LYS A 300 19.21 -6.76 -25.11
CA LYS A 300 19.30 -7.59 -26.32
C LYS A 300 19.99 -6.88 -27.48
N ALA A 301 19.69 -5.61 -27.70
CA ALA A 301 20.33 -4.83 -28.77
C ALA A 301 21.84 -4.68 -28.53
N SER A 302 22.27 -4.60 -27.26
CA SER A 302 23.70 -4.58 -26.89
C SER A 302 24.39 -5.95 -26.94
N GLY A 303 23.71 -7.02 -27.39
CA GLY A 303 24.25 -8.38 -27.44
C GLY A 303 24.38 -9.06 -26.08
N GLY A 304 23.70 -8.55 -25.05
CA GLY A 304 23.65 -9.16 -23.73
C GLY A 304 22.58 -10.26 -23.66
N GLU A 305 22.86 -11.31 -22.88
CA GLU A 305 21.84 -12.29 -22.51
C GLU A 305 20.90 -11.69 -21.45
N ASP A 306 19.59 -11.93 -21.57
CA ASP A 306 18.61 -11.53 -20.57
C ASP A 306 18.68 -12.50 -19.37
N PRO A 307 19.10 -12.05 -18.18
CA PRO A 307 19.05 -12.89 -16.97
C PRO A 307 17.63 -13.05 -16.39
N ASP A 308 16.62 -12.45 -17.02
CA ASP A 308 15.27 -12.27 -16.44
C ASP A 308 14.32 -13.48 -16.64
N THR A 309 14.82 -14.59 -17.21
CA THR A 309 14.04 -15.83 -17.40
C THR A 309 14.07 -16.76 -16.18
N ASP A 310 15.01 -16.57 -15.26
CA ASP A 310 15.11 -17.39 -14.04
C ASP A 310 14.27 -16.84 -12.89
N TRP A 311 13.80 -17.76 -12.03
CA TRP A 311 13.15 -17.39 -10.77
C TRP A 311 14.13 -16.62 -9.89
N THR A 312 13.94 -15.31 -9.82
CA THR A 312 14.72 -14.42 -8.97
C THR A 312 14.34 -14.62 -7.50
N PHE A 313 15.32 -14.49 -6.60
CA PHE A 313 15.12 -14.56 -5.15
C PHE A 313 13.95 -13.69 -4.67
N GLY A 314 13.76 -12.50 -5.27
CA GLY A 314 12.63 -11.62 -4.95
C GLY A 314 11.25 -12.21 -5.24
N GLN A 315 11.10 -13.07 -6.26
CA GLN A 315 9.84 -13.76 -6.55
C GLN A 315 9.55 -14.83 -5.51
N ILE A 316 10.57 -15.60 -5.10
CA ILE A 316 10.45 -16.62 -4.04
C ILE A 316 10.04 -15.96 -2.73
N VAL A 317 10.75 -14.89 -2.33
CA VAL A 317 10.44 -14.14 -1.11
C VAL A 317 9.02 -13.58 -1.16
N ALA A 318 8.58 -13.01 -2.28
CA ALA A 318 7.23 -12.47 -2.38
C ALA A 318 6.14 -13.56 -2.21
N VAL A 319 6.32 -14.74 -2.80
CA VAL A 319 5.38 -15.86 -2.61
C VAL A 319 5.33 -16.28 -1.15
N ILE A 320 6.49 -16.40 -0.50
CA ILE A 320 6.57 -16.76 0.93
C ILE A 320 5.87 -15.70 1.80
N MET A 321 6.08 -14.41 1.52
CA MET A 321 5.48 -13.31 2.27
C MET A 321 3.95 -13.26 2.15
N PHE A 322 3.38 -13.64 1.00
CA PHE A 322 1.92 -13.62 0.80
C PHE A 322 1.22 -14.95 1.07
N THR A 323 1.98 -16.04 1.29
CA THR A 323 1.42 -17.35 1.67
C THR A 323 0.56 -17.29 2.94
N PRO A 324 0.94 -16.57 4.03
CA PRO A 324 0.09 -16.44 5.22
C PRO A 324 -1.31 -15.90 4.91
N VAL A 325 -1.45 -15.00 3.93
CA VAL A 325 -2.77 -14.46 3.54
C VAL A 325 -3.66 -15.57 2.98
N LEU A 326 -3.10 -16.43 2.12
CA LEU A 326 -3.83 -17.57 1.56
C LEU A 326 -4.16 -18.62 2.62
N VAL A 327 -3.24 -18.84 3.57
CA VAL A 327 -3.45 -19.77 4.69
C VAL A 327 -4.58 -19.28 5.59
N GLU A 328 -4.64 -17.99 5.93
CA GLU A 328 -5.74 -17.41 6.72
C GLU A 328 -7.09 -17.54 6.00
N VAL A 329 -7.14 -17.22 4.70
CA VAL A 329 -8.35 -17.42 3.89
C VAL A 329 -8.77 -18.90 3.92
N GLY A 330 -7.83 -19.81 3.67
CA GLY A 330 -8.07 -21.25 3.68
C GLY A 330 -8.52 -21.79 5.04
N PHE A 331 -7.92 -21.30 6.13
CA PHE A 331 -8.28 -21.68 7.49
C PHE A 331 -9.71 -21.27 7.84
N VAL A 332 -10.08 -20.01 7.56
CA VAL A 332 -11.44 -19.52 7.79
C VAL A 332 -12.45 -20.23 6.89
N MET A 333 -12.09 -20.52 5.63
CA MET A 333 -12.94 -21.30 4.72
C MET A 333 -13.18 -22.72 5.20
N ARG A 334 -12.13 -23.42 5.67
CA ARG A 334 -12.22 -24.79 6.19
C ARG A 334 -13.06 -24.85 7.48
N ASN A 335 -12.86 -23.88 8.37
CA ASN A 335 -13.53 -23.83 9.67
C ASN A 335 -14.86 -23.09 9.65
N ARG A 336 -15.44 -22.85 8.47
CA ARG A 336 -16.70 -22.12 8.30
C ARG A 336 -17.81 -22.60 9.24
N LYS A 337 -17.95 -23.91 9.44
CA LYS A 337 -19.00 -24.48 10.32
C LYS A 337 -18.84 -24.08 11.79
N ILE A 338 -17.60 -23.92 12.26
CA ILE A 338 -17.29 -23.52 13.64
C ILE A 338 -17.61 -22.04 13.81
N PHE A 339 -17.17 -21.19 12.88
CA PHE A 339 -17.52 -19.77 12.89
C PHE A 339 -19.03 -19.54 12.73
N ASP A 340 -19.73 -20.33 11.92
CA ASP A 340 -21.19 -20.28 11.80
C ASP A 340 -21.92 -20.68 13.10
N LYS A 341 -21.28 -21.45 14.01
CA LYS A 341 -21.82 -21.76 15.35
C LYS A 341 -21.54 -20.61 16.33
N VAL A 342 -20.32 -20.07 16.32
CA VAL A 342 -19.94 -18.90 17.14
C VAL A 342 -20.82 -17.69 16.80
N ILE A 343 -21.05 -17.41 15.51
CA ILE A 343 -21.95 -16.34 15.05
C ILE A 343 -23.41 -16.59 15.47
N ARG A 344 -23.80 -17.84 15.71
CA ARG A 344 -25.15 -18.20 16.18
C ARG A 344 -25.34 -18.05 17.69
N GLY A 345 -24.27 -17.87 18.47
CA GLY A 345 -24.34 -17.92 19.93
C GLY A 345 -24.81 -19.29 20.45
N GLU A 346 -24.65 -20.36 19.65
CA GLU A 346 -24.85 -21.73 20.11
C GLU A 346 -23.59 -22.11 20.90
N ASP A 347 -23.71 -22.21 22.22
CA ASP A 347 -22.62 -22.65 23.11
C ASP A 347 -22.00 -23.95 22.58
N THR A 348 -20.67 -23.94 22.42
CA THR A 348 -19.85 -25.08 21.97
C THR A 348 -19.72 -26.17 23.01
#